data_AF-A0A1F9CAE0-F1
#
_entry.id   AF-A0A1F9CAE0-F1
#
_cell.length_a   1.000
_cell.length_b   1.000
_cell.length_c   1.000
_cell.angle_alpha   90.00
_cell.angle_beta   90.00
_cell.angle_gamma   90.00
#
_symmetry.space_group_name_H-M   'P 1'
#
loop_
_entity.id
_entity.type
_entity.pdbx_description
1 polymer ?
#
loop_
_entity_poly.entity_id
_entity_poly.type
_entity_poly.pdbx_seq_one_letter_code
_entity_poly.pdbx_strand_id
1 'polypeptide(L)' 'MAEHKKKEIIGYYTDDGSIYCVDCVLKTQEQIRKEIEKAITAEDTEKELYFCDGCKKEM' A
#
# COMPACT_ATOMS: atom_id res chain seq x y z
N MET A 1 -2.95 4.09 -28.47
CA MET A 1 -2.13 3.04 -27.87
C MET A 1 -2.17 3.27 -26.37
N ALA A 2 -3.06 2.60 -25.64
CA ALA A 2 -3.18 2.79 -24.20
C ALA A 2 -2.16 1.87 -23.54
N GLU A 3 -0.97 2.40 -23.27
CA GLU A 3 0.04 1.73 -22.48
C GLU A 3 -0.56 1.46 -21.10
N HIS A 4 -0.83 0.19 -20.80
CA HIS A 4 -1.14 -0.25 -19.45
C HIS A 4 0.09 0.01 -18.60
N LYS A 5 0.19 1.23 -18.04
CA LYS A 5 1.09 1.59 -16.94
C LYS A 5 0.89 0.49 -15.89
N LYS A 6 1.87 -0.39 -15.73
CA LYS A 6 1.83 -1.43 -14.70
C LYS A 6 1.64 -0.69 -13.39
N LYS A 7 0.47 -0.84 -12.77
CA LYS A 7 0.15 -0.26 -11.47
C LYS A 7 1.06 -0.91 -10.45
N GLU A 8 2.23 -0.30 -10.22
CA GLU A 8 3.15 -0.75 -9.20
C GLU A 8 2.47 -0.54 -7.85
N ILE A 9 2.15 -1.64 -7.17
CA ILE A 9 1.55 -1.62 -5.85
C ILE A 9 2.67 -1.33 -4.87
N ILE A 10 2.59 -0.17 -4.23
CA ILE A 10 3.57 0.25 -3.23
C ILE A 10 3.10 -0.13 -1.81
N GLY A 11 1.78 -0.27 -1.61
CA GLY A 11 1.17 -0.41 -0.29
C GLY A 11 -0.25 -0.93 -0.30
N TYR A 12 -0.83 -1.00 0.89
CA TYR A 12 -2.17 -1.47 1.13
C TYR A 12 -2.83 -0.68 2.27
N TYR A 13 -4.09 -0.32 2.08
CA TYR A 13 -5.01 0.06 3.14
C TYR A 13 -5.55 -1.19 3.85
N THR A 14 -5.70 -1.07 5.15
CA THR A 14 -6.36 -2.06 6.00
C THR A 14 -7.76 -1.60 6.41
N ASP A 15 -8.61 -2.55 6.80
CA ASP A 15 -9.99 -2.34 7.29
C ASP A 15 -10.02 -1.37 8.49
N ASP A 16 -9.01 -1.43 9.36
CA ASP A 16 -8.82 -0.49 10.49
C ASP A 16 -8.42 0.94 10.05
N GLY A 17 -8.36 1.21 8.75
CA GLY A 17 -7.94 2.50 8.18
C GLY A 17 -6.42 2.74 8.22
N SER A 18 -5.64 1.76 8.63
CA SER A 18 -4.17 1.85 8.67
C SER A 18 -3.58 1.56 7.29
N ILE A 19 -2.47 2.24 6.96
CA ILE A 19 -1.76 2.06 5.68
C ILE A 19 -0.47 1.30 5.96
N TYR A 20 -0.16 0.28 5.16
CA TYR A 20 1.10 -0.46 5.26
C TYR A 20 1.79 -0.57 3.90
N CYS A 21 3.11 -0.36 3.90
CA CYS A 21 3.92 -0.61 2.72
C CYS A 21 3.98 -2.10 2.39
N VAL A 22 4.23 -2.41 1.12
CA VAL A 22 4.41 -3.79 0.65
C VAL A 22 5.45 -4.53 1.50
N ASP A 23 6.52 -3.85 1.94
CA ASP A 23 7.53 -4.43 2.84
C ASP A 23 6.97 -4.79 4.22
N CYS A 24 6.19 -3.89 4.85
CA CYS A 24 5.55 -4.16 6.14
C CYS A 24 4.51 -5.27 6.03
N VAL A 25 3.72 -5.28 4.97
CA VAL A 25 2.76 -6.36 4.70
C VAL A 25 3.49 -7.68 4.48
N LEU A 26 4.59 -7.70 3.72
CA LEU A 26 5.39 -8.90 3.50
C LEU A 26 6.06 -9.43 4.78
N LYS A 27 6.47 -8.53 5.69
CA LYS A 27 7.04 -8.90 6.99
C LYS A 27 6.00 -9.44 7.96
N THR A 28 4.81 -8.85 8.00
CA THR A 28 3.76 -9.23 8.95
C THR A 28 2.84 -10.32 8.41
N GLN A 29 2.88 -10.58 7.09
CA GLN A 29 2.33 -11.62 6.19
C GLN A 29 1.03 -12.36 6.54
N GLU A 30 0.77 -12.66 7.80
CA GLU A 30 -0.36 -13.44 8.29
C GLU A 30 -1.49 -12.58 8.89
N GLN A 31 -1.15 -11.50 9.61
CA GLN A 31 -2.16 -10.65 10.26
C GLN A 31 -2.68 -9.57 9.30
N ILE A 32 -1.78 -8.74 8.76
CA ILE A 32 -2.18 -7.60 7.90
C ILE A 32 -2.85 -8.09 6.62
N ARG A 33 -2.43 -9.24 6.06
CA ARG A 33 -2.98 -9.75 4.81
C ARG A 33 -4.48 -10.06 4.87
N LYS A 34 -5.01 -10.38 6.06
CA LYS A 34 -6.45 -10.58 6.28
C LYS A 34 -7.22 -9.27 6.39
N GLU A 35 -6.53 -8.23 6.84
CA GLU A 35 -7.08 -6.89 7.04
C GLU A 35 -6.96 -6.01 5.79
N ILE A 36 -6.27 -6.44 4.72
CA ILE A 36 -6.10 -5.63 3.49
C ILE A 36 -7.46 -5.37 2.85
N GLU A 37 -7.86 -4.11 2.82
CA GLU A 37 -9.08 -3.63 2.17
C GLU A 37 -8.80 -3.21 0.72
N LYS A 38 -7.72 -2.44 0.49
CA LYS A 38 -7.43 -1.84 -0.82
C LYS A 38 -5.93 -1.73 -1.09
N ALA A 39 -5.50 -1.96 -2.32
CA ALA A 39 -4.11 -1.73 -2.73
C ALA A 39 -3.87 -0.24 -3.09
N ILE A 40 -2.72 0.29 -2.67
CA ILE A 40 -2.23 1.63 -3.01
C ILE A 40 -1.20 1.47 -4.13
N THR A 41 -1.41 2.21 -5.20
CA THR A 41 -0.52 2.17 -6.36
C THR A 41 0.32 3.43 -6.43
N ALA A 42 1.45 3.38 -7.13
CA ALA A 42 2.28 4.56 -7.36
C ALA A 42 1.53 5.71 -8.05
N GLU A 43 0.44 5.44 -8.78
CA GLU A 43 -0.40 6.50 -9.37
C GLU A 43 -1.24 7.25 -8.31
N ASP A 44 -1.61 6.57 -7.21
CA ASP A 44 -2.29 7.21 -6.10
C ASP A 44 -1.32 8.17 -5.38
N THR A 45 -0.01 7.85 -5.32
CA THR A 45 0.98 8.71 -4.67
C THR A 45 1.33 9.98 -5.44
N GLU A 46 1.07 10.00 -6.74
CA GLU A 46 1.15 11.22 -7.54
C GLU A 46 0.12 12.28 -7.08
N LYS A 47 -0.91 11.87 -6.32
CA LYS A 47 -1.99 12.76 -5.84
C LYS A 47 -1.97 12.97 -4.33
N GLU A 48 -1.56 11.99 -3.55
CA GLU A 48 -1.61 12.02 -2.09
C GLU A 48 -0.38 11.31 -1.49
N LEU A 49 0.16 11.79 -0.37
CA LEU A 49 1.31 11.14 0.26
C LEU A 49 0.83 10.04 1.22
N TYR A 50 1.35 8.83 1.04
CA TYR A 50 0.99 7.68 1.85
C TYR A 50 2.10 7.39 2.86
N PHE A 51 1.71 7.18 4.11
CA PHE A 51 2.64 6.85 5.18
C PHE A 51 2.34 5.46 5.70
N CYS A 52 3.35 4.59 5.68
CA CYS A 52 3.22 3.28 6.28
C CYS A 52 3.18 3.42 7.81
N ASP A 53 2.12 2.96 8.45
CA ASP A 53 1.95 2.99 9.91
C ASP A 53 2.98 2.10 10.62
N GLY A 54 3.34 0.96 10.00
CA GLY A 54 4.29 0.00 10.56
C GLY A 54 5.74 0.49 10.62
N CYS A 55 6.21 1.25 9.63
CA CYS A 55 7.59 1.75 9.59
C CYS A 55 7.71 3.27 9.62
N LYS A 56 6.59 4.00 9.64
CA LYS A 56 6.47 5.46 9.60
C LYS A 56 7.25 6.11 8.46
N LYS A 57 7.40 5.39 7.35
CA LYS A 57 8.05 5.89 6.13
C LYS A 57 7.00 6.32 5.12
N GLU A 58 7.32 7.42 4.44
CA GLU A 58 6.63 7.86 3.24
C GLU A 58 6.84 6.85 2.12
N MET A 59 5.82 6.72 1.26
CA MET A 59 5.75 5.74 0.18
C MET A 59 5.39 6.38 -1.15
#